data_AF-A0A1M4XSN6-F1
#
_entry.id   AF-A0A1M4XSN6-F1
#
_cell.length_a   1.000
_cell.length_b   1.000
_cell.length_c   1.000
_cell.angle_alpha   90.00
_cell.angle_beta   90.00
_cell.angle_gamma   90.00
#
_symmetry.space_group_name_H-M   'P 1'
#
loop_
_entity.id
_entity.type
_entity.pdbx_description
1 polymer ?
#
loop_
_entity_poly.entity_id
_entity_poly.type
_entity_poly.pdbx_seq_one_letter_code
_entity_poly.pdbx_strand_id
1 'polypeptide(L)' 'MLELGRAILRLEKARRELLNIDPGDKEKLLAASRKVDRLVTEYYRLKYGFKTAGTAAGR' A
#
# COMPACT_ATOMS: atom_id res chain seq x y z
N MET A 1 13.16 -7.62 -1.03
CA MET A 1 12.81 -7.66 0.41
C MET A 1 12.75 -6.28 1.06
N LEU A 2 13.78 -5.42 0.93
CA LEU A 2 13.78 -4.09 1.54
C LEU A 2 12.63 -3.18 1.09
N GLU A 3 12.30 -3.16 -0.21
CA GLU A 3 11.16 -2.36 -0.71
C GLU A 3 9.81 -2.84 -0.19
N LEU A 4 9.62 -4.16 -0.06
CA LEU A 4 8.40 -4.73 0.49
C LEU A 4 8.23 -4.33 1.97
N GLY A 5 9.32 -4.39 2.74
CA GLY A 5 9.32 -3.93 4.13
C GLY A 5 8.99 -2.43 4.26
N ARG A 6 9.56 -1.59 3.38
CA ARG A 6 9.23 -0.16 3.31
C ARG A 6 7.76 0.08 2.97
N ALA A 7 7.20 -0.67 2.01
CA ALA A 7 5.80 -0.57 1.64
C ALA A 7 4.86 -0.95 2.80
N ILE A 8 5.17 -2.01 3.55
CA ILE A 8 4.43 -2.41 4.75
C ILE A 8 4.44 -1.29 5.80
N LEU A 9 5.62 -0.70 6.09
CA LEU A 9 5.72 0.40 7.06
C LEU A 9 4.90 1.64 6.63
N ARG A 10 4.94 2.00 5.35
CA ARG A 10 4.13 3.11 4.81
C ARG A 10 2.63 2.82 4.92
N LEU A 11 2.22 1.59 4.64
CA LEU A 11 0.83 1.15 4.77
C LEU A 11 0.35 1.25 6.22
N GLU A 12 1.13 0.75 7.17
CA GLU A 12 0.80 0.81 8.60
C GLU A 12 0.74 2.24 9.13
N LYS A 13 1.60 3.13 8.62
CA LYS A 13 1.53 4.56 8.96
C LYS A 13 0.23 5.18 8.43
N ALA A 14 -0.09 4.96 7.16
CA ALA A 14 -1.31 5.50 6.54
C ALA A 14 -2.59 4.93 7.18
N ARG A 15 -2.59 3.65 7.58
CA ARG A 15 -3.69 3.02 8.31
C ARG A 15 -3.93 3.70 9.66
N ARG A 16 -2.87 3.99 10.43
CA ARG A 16 -2.98 4.74 11.69
C ARG A 16 -3.48 6.16 11.48
N GLU A 17 -2.98 6.85 10.46
CA GLU A 17 -3.49 8.18 10.09
C GLU A 17 -4.99 8.12 9.79
N LEU A 18 -5.44 7.16 9.00
CA LEU A 18 -6.87 6.97 8.68
C LEU A 18 -7.73 6.74 9.93
N LEU A 19 -7.28 5.89 10.86
CA LEU A 19 -8.00 5.57 12.09
C LEU A 19 -8.09 6.75 13.08
N ASN A 20 -7.21 7.73 12.95
CA ASN A 20 -7.20 8.93 13.79
C ASN A 20 -8.00 10.11 13.20
N ILE A 21 -8.57 9.94 12.00
CA ILE A 21 -9.41 10.98 11.39
C ILE A 21 -10.81 10.90 11.99
N ASP A 22 -11.36 12.07 12.32
CA ASP A 22 -12.76 12.20 12.73
C ASP A 22 -13.69 11.62 11.66
N PRO A 23 -14.57 10.65 12.00
CA PRO A 23 -15.54 10.10 11.07
C PRO A 23 -16.48 11.14 10.44
N GLY A 24 -16.68 12.29 11.08
CA GLY A 24 -17.44 13.43 10.55
C GLY A 24 -16.74 14.17 9.41
N ASP A 25 -15.40 14.11 9.34
CA ASP A 25 -14.58 14.78 8.32
C ASP A 25 -14.44 13.89 7.07
N LYS A 26 -15.52 13.86 6.29
CA LYS A 26 -15.64 13.02 5.08
C LYS A 26 -14.55 13.30 4.05
N GLU A 27 -14.09 14.54 3.92
CA GLU A 27 -13.06 14.91 2.96
C GLU A 27 -11.70 14.33 3.35
N LYS A 28 -11.30 14.48 4.63
CA LYS A 28 -10.06 13.88 5.12
C LYS A 28 -10.12 12.36 5.09
N LEU A 29 -11.26 11.77 5.45
CA LEU A 29 -11.48 10.32 5.34
C LEU A 29 -11.29 9.83 3.90
N LEU A 30 -11.90 10.50 2.93
CA LEU A 30 -11.79 10.12 1.52
C LEU A 30 -10.34 10.24 1.02
N ALA A 31 -9.64 11.32 1.40
CA ALA A 31 -8.24 11.51 1.04
C ALA A 31 -7.33 10.43 1.64
N ALA A 32 -7.53 10.09 2.92
CA ALA A 32 -6.77 9.06 3.61
C ALA A 32 -7.08 7.66 3.07
N SER A 33 -8.35 7.36 2.79
CA SER A 33 -8.78 6.11 2.15
C SER A 33 -8.09 5.90 0.80
N ARG A 34 -8.12 6.92 -0.08
CA ARG A 34 -7.42 6.89 -1.38
C ARG A 34 -5.89 6.73 -1.25
N LYS A 35 -5.30 7.20 -0.15
CA LYS A 35 -3.87 7.01 0.14
C LYS A 35 -3.59 5.55 0.52
N VAL A 36 -4.42 4.96 1.38
CA VAL A 36 -4.32 3.54 1.76
C VAL A 36 -4.47 2.64 0.54
N ASP A 37 -5.48 2.84 -0.30
CA ASP A 37 -5.71 2.04 -1.52
C ASP A 37 -4.51 2.03 -2.47
N ARG A 38 -3.87 3.19 -2.67
CA ARG A 38 -2.65 3.30 -3.47
C ARG A 38 -1.50 2.47 -2.88
N LEU A 39 -1.30 2.54 -1.56
CA LEU A 39 -0.25 1.80 -0.86
C LEU A 39 -0.52 0.29 -0.85
N VAL A 40 -1.79 -0.15 -0.76
CA VAL A 40 -2.18 -1.56 -0.91
C VAL A 40 -1.82 -2.06 -2.30
N THR A 41 -2.13 -1.28 -3.33
CA THR A 41 -1.80 -1.62 -4.72
C THR A 41 -0.29 -1.71 -4.93
N GLU A 42 0.48 -0.76 -4.39
CA GLU A 42 1.93 -0.77 -4.42
C GLU A 42 2.51 -2.01 -3.70
N TYR A 43 2.02 -2.33 -2.50
CA TYR A 43 2.40 -3.53 -1.78
C TYR A 43 2.19 -4.80 -2.61
N TYR A 44 1.02 -4.96 -3.24
CA TYR A 44 0.75 -6.15 -4.03
C TYR A 44 1.58 -6.20 -5.32
N ARG A 45 1.86 -5.06 -5.97
CA ARG A 45 2.82 -4.98 -7.07
C ARG A 45 4.22 -5.40 -6.61
N LEU A 46 4.67 -4.98 -5.44
CA LEU A 46 5.97 -5.39 -4.88
C LEU A 46 5.98 -6.83 -4.35
N LYS A 47 4.83 -7.38 -3.97
CA LYS A 47 4.73 -8.77 -3.50
C LYS A 47 4.71 -9.77 -4.65
N TYR A 48 4.03 -9.41 -5.74
CA TYR A 48 3.76 -10.33 -6.86
C TYR A 48 4.48 -9.97 -8.16
N GLY A 49 4.83 -8.70 -8.38
CA GLY A 49 5.63 -8.28 -9.55
C GLY A 49 7.07 -8.79 -9.52
N PHE A 50 7.60 -9.14 -8.34
CA PHE A 50 8.87 -9.88 -8.26
C PHE A 50 8.71 -11.35 -8.67
N LYS A 51 7.51 -11.93 -8.60
CA LYS A 51 7.28 -13.33 -9.02
C LYS A 51 7.24 -13.47 -10.54
N THR A 52 6.80 -12.44 -11.28
CA THR A 52 6.69 -12.49 -12.75
C THR A 52 8.03 -12.35 -13.47
N ALA A 53 9.03 -11.70 -12.85
CA ALA A 53 10.38 -11.61 -13.42
C ALA A 53 11.15 -12.94 -13.42
N GLY A 54 10.78 -13.88 -12.53
CA GLY A 54 11.40 -15.21 -12.48
C GLY A 54 10.85 -16.20 -13.52
N THR A 55 9.60 -16.02 -13.97
CA THR A 55 8.94 -16.96 -14.89
C THR A 55 9.10 -16.60 -16.36
N ALA A 56 9.43 -15.34 -16.69
CA ALA A 56 9.64 -14.90 -18.08
C ALA A 56 11.06 -15.18 -18.62
N ALA A 57 11.98 -15.67 -17.78
CA ALA A 57 13.36 -16.04 -18.15
C ALA A 57 13.53 -17.55 -18.46
N GLY A 58 12.45 -18.30 -18.56
CA GLY A 58 12.43 -19.69 -19.01
C GLY A 58 11.86 -19.76 -20.43
N ARG A 59 12.71 -20.10 -21.39
CA ARG A 59 12.33 -20.54 -22.73
C ARG A 59 11.40 -21.74 -22.68
#